data_AF-A0A9D6WWR3-F1
#
_entry.id   AF-A0A9D6WWR3-F1
#
_cell.length_a   1.000
_cell.length_b   1.000
_cell.length_c   1.000
_cell.angle_alpha   90.00
_cell.angle_beta   90.00
_cell.angle_gamma   90.00
#
_symmetry.space_group_name_H-M   'P 1'
#
loop_
_entity.id
_entity.type
_entity.pdbx_description
1 polymer ?
#
loop_
_entity_poly.entity_id
_entity_poly.type
_entity_poly.pdbx_seq_one_letter_code
_entity_poly.pdbx_strand_id
1 'polypeptide(L)'
;MPRTFARTSQPVEMDAGDIVLVALLNSPRDLELARRDHWYRIPAKHAPAHLTRTRYLAFYLTRAFGDHKWTIREYAPVRGHELVRRRDLFPDESDHPRADDAYYKLQIGRLIALPKPIVSRRSRRALFVWTTGDKFSRAVELNDLLGKGEADDALWRALKDAHIGGERHIVLRDARARYRVDFWIPCARGNLAVIVADASRKLPKTKLARALRFSTGEIENDCAGCADQIEKIVRELGGTKYTVE
;
A
#
# COMPACT_ATOMS: atom_id res chain seq x y z
N MET A 1 30.26 -14.20 37.87
CA MET A 1 30.21 -13.80 36.45
C MET A 1 28.76 -13.65 36.04
N PRO A 2 28.33 -12.50 35.47
CA PRO A 2 26.93 -12.25 35.22
C PRO A 2 26.43 -13.06 34.02
N ARG A 3 25.30 -13.75 34.20
CA ARG A 3 24.55 -14.40 33.13
C ARG A 3 23.91 -13.31 32.27
N THR A 4 24.44 -13.11 31.08
CA THR A 4 23.81 -12.30 30.04
C THR A 4 22.49 -12.96 29.64
N PHE A 5 21.38 -12.48 30.20
CA PHE A 5 20.07 -12.80 29.64
C PHE A 5 19.99 -12.16 28.26
N ALA A 6 20.09 -12.98 27.21
CA ALA A 6 19.58 -12.61 25.91
C ALA A 6 18.09 -12.27 26.12
N ARG A 7 17.77 -10.97 26.10
CA ARG A 7 16.39 -10.52 26.02
C ARG A 7 15.88 -10.97 24.66
N THR A 8 15.27 -12.14 24.62
CA THR A 8 14.39 -12.57 23.55
C THR A 8 13.38 -11.44 23.39
N SER A 9 13.53 -10.66 22.33
CA SER A 9 12.60 -9.61 21.97
C SER A 9 11.24 -10.26 21.81
N GLN A 10 10.33 -10.02 22.76
CA GLN A 10 8.93 -10.37 22.58
C GLN A 10 8.48 -9.87 21.20
N PRO A 11 7.77 -10.70 20.41
CA PRO A 11 7.16 -10.23 19.19
C PRO A 11 6.27 -9.05 19.56
N VAL A 12 6.44 -7.93 18.86
CA VAL A 12 5.52 -6.81 19.01
C VAL A 12 4.21 -7.29 18.40
N GLU A 13 3.26 -7.64 19.25
CA GLU A 13 1.97 -8.18 18.85
C GLU A 13 1.15 -7.05 18.19
N MET A 14 0.83 -7.24 16.92
CA MET A 14 0.03 -6.30 16.12
C MET A 14 -1.40 -6.79 16.13
N ASP A 15 -2.32 -5.97 16.64
CA ASP A 15 -3.73 -6.32 16.70
C ASP A 15 -4.39 -6.18 15.32
N ALA A 16 -5.45 -6.95 15.08
CA ALA A 16 -6.18 -6.94 13.81
C ALA A 16 -6.65 -5.52 13.42
N GLY A 17 -7.13 -4.75 14.39
CA GLY A 17 -7.62 -3.38 14.22
C GLY A 17 -6.54 -2.30 14.24
N ASP A 18 -5.28 -2.66 14.49
CA ASP A 18 -4.20 -1.68 14.51
C ASP A 18 -4.03 -1.03 13.15
N ILE A 19 -3.72 0.26 13.17
CA ILE A 19 -3.54 0.98 11.93
C ILE A 19 -2.06 0.96 11.53
N VAL A 20 -1.81 0.40 10.35
CA VAL A 20 -0.49 0.36 9.73
C VAL A 20 -0.43 1.36 8.60
N LEU A 21 0.55 2.26 8.68
CA LEU A 21 0.86 3.21 7.64
C LEU A 21 2.05 2.69 6.82
N VAL A 22 1.86 2.44 5.54
CA VAL A 22 2.97 2.18 4.62
C VAL A 22 3.45 3.48 4.01
N ALA A 23 4.68 3.87 4.32
CA ALA A 23 5.33 5.06 3.79
C ALA A 23 6.25 4.72 2.61
N LEU A 24 6.27 5.61 1.61
CA LEU A 24 7.24 5.55 0.53
C LEU A 24 8.63 5.91 1.07
N LEU A 25 9.62 5.04 0.84
CA LEU A 25 11.00 5.30 1.19
C LEU A 25 11.86 5.40 -0.07
N ASN A 26 12.37 6.60 -0.32
CA ASN A 26 13.15 6.92 -1.51
C ASN A 26 14.64 7.12 -1.26
N SER A 27 15.09 7.01 -0.02
CA SER A 27 16.47 7.28 0.39
C SER A 27 16.97 6.17 1.31
N PRO A 28 18.03 5.43 0.94
CA PRO A 28 18.69 4.50 1.84
C PRO A 28 19.21 5.17 3.12
N ARG A 29 19.67 6.43 3.02
CA ARG A 29 20.07 7.25 4.19
C ARG A 29 18.90 7.41 5.17
N ASP A 30 17.68 7.61 4.68
CA ASP A 30 16.51 7.76 5.55
C ASP A 30 16.14 6.44 6.25
N LEU A 31 16.36 5.29 5.60
CA LEU A 31 16.18 3.98 6.25
C LEU A 31 17.19 3.79 7.38
N GLU A 32 18.44 4.16 7.15
CA GLU A 32 19.50 4.04 8.15
C GLU A 32 19.25 4.95 9.35
N LEU A 33 18.80 6.19 9.12
CA LEU A 33 18.37 7.08 10.19
C LEU A 33 17.20 6.49 10.99
N ALA A 34 16.22 5.87 10.32
CA ALA A 34 15.12 5.21 11.00
C ALA A 34 15.57 4.03 11.88
N ARG A 35 16.57 3.26 11.42
CA ARG A 35 17.17 2.15 12.18
C ARG A 35 17.98 2.63 13.38
N ARG A 36 18.83 3.64 13.18
CA ARG A 36 19.79 4.13 14.18
C ARG A 36 19.14 5.06 15.20
N ASP A 37 18.37 6.03 14.72
CA ASP A 37 17.88 7.16 15.52
C ASP A 37 16.41 6.97 15.93
N HIS A 38 15.75 5.90 15.47
CA HIS A 38 14.40 5.54 15.88
C HIS A 38 13.34 6.61 15.59
N TRP A 39 13.47 7.30 14.45
CA TRP A 39 12.43 8.21 13.97
C TRP A 39 12.31 8.21 12.44
N TYR A 40 11.14 8.63 11.95
CA TYR A 40 10.89 8.86 10.53
C TYR A 40 10.12 10.16 10.32
N ARG A 41 10.36 10.87 9.20
CA ARG A 41 9.67 12.13 8.90
C ARG A 41 8.63 11.99 7.80
N ILE A 42 7.54 12.72 7.95
CA ILE A 42 6.51 12.92 6.92
C ILE A 42 6.29 14.42 6.73
N PRO A 43 6.45 14.98 5.51
CA PRO A 43 6.13 16.39 5.26
C PRO A 43 4.68 16.68 5.68
N ALA A 44 4.46 17.72 6.48
CA ALA A 44 3.14 18.01 7.05
C ALA A 44 2.07 18.25 5.97
N LYS A 45 2.44 18.90 4.86
CA LYS A 45 1.57 19.12 3.69
C LYS A 45 1.15 17.84 2.95
N HIS A 46 1.78 16.71 3.25
CA HIS A 46 1.47 15.40 2.69
C HIS A 46 1.05 14.40 3.78
N ALA A 47 0.91 14.87 5.02
CA ALA A 47 0.56 14.03 6.14
C ALA A 47 -0.84 13.45 5.92
N PRO A 48 -0.99 12.14 6.04
CA PRO A 48 -2.29 11.51 5.93
C PRO A 48 -3.20 11.82 7.13
N ALA A 49 -4.51 11.86 6.90
CA ALA A 49 -5.51 12.25 7.90
C ALA A 49 -5.45 11.45 9.21
N HIS A 50 -5.13 10.16 9.13
CA HIS A 50 -5.15 9.28 10.29
C HIS A 50 -3.78 9.19 10.99
N LEU A 51 -2.78 10.00 10.61
CA LEU A 51 -1.38 9.87 11.03
C LEU A 51 -1.22 9.65 12.55
N THR A 52 -1.96 10.43 13.34
CA THR A 52 -1.92 10.42 14.81
C THR A 52 -2.43 9.12 15.44
N ARG A 53 -3.21 8.33 14.69
CA ARG A 53 -3.74 7.02 15.10
C ARG A 53 -2.88 5.85 14.60
N THR A 54 -1.84 6.11 13.82
CA THR A 54 -0.92 5.08 13.32
C THR A 54 -0.25 4.37 14.48
N ARG A 55 -0.36 3.04 14.51
CA ARG A 55 0.32 2.19 15.50
C ARG A 55 1.59 1.58 14.95
N TYR A 56 1.66 1.39 13.64
CA TYR A 56 2.85 0.87 12.97
C TYR A 56 3.17 1.62 11.69
N LEU A 57 4.45 1.81 11.44
CA LEU A 57 4.98 2.36 10.20
C LEU A 57 5.71 1.26 9.44
N ALA A 58 5.39 1.05 8.17
CA ALA A 58 6.07 0.13 7.28
C ALA A 58 6.67 0.89 6.09
N PHE A 59 7.76 0.36 5.50
CA PHE A 59 8.52 1.08 4.47
C PHE A 59 8.42 0.39 3.12
N TYR A 60 7.75 1.03 2.16
CA TYR A 60 7.76 0.61 0.75
C TYR A 60 8.98 1.19 0.04
N LEU A 61 9.90 0.31 -0.33
CA LEU A 61 11.21 0.65 -0.90
C LEU A 61 11.08 0.99 -2.38
N THR A 62 11.62 2.14 -2.79
CA THR A 62 11.62 2.55 -4.20
C THR A 62 12.79 1.95 -4.99
N ARG A 63 12.94 2.36 -6.26
CA ARG A 63 14.08 2.00 -7.13
C ARG A 63 15.45 2.28 -6.50
N ALA A 64 15.57 3.22 -5.57
CA ALA A 64 16.83 3.53 -4.88
C ALA A 64 17.41 2.34 -4.09
N PHE A 65 16.60 1.30 -3.82
CA PHE A 65 16.99 0.13 -3.04
C PHE A 65 17.40 -1.09 -3.90
N GLY A 66 17.71 -0.91 -5.19
CA GLY A 66 18.31 -1.95 -6.02
C GLY A 66 17.45 -3.22 -6.12
N ASP A 67 17.94 -4.34 -5.60
CA ASP A 67 17.26 -5.64 -5.59
C ASP A 67 16.14 -5.73 -4.55
N HIS A 68 16.14 -4.80 -3.58
CA HIS A 68 15.07 -4.68 -2.59
C HIS A 68 13.95 -3.72 -3.02
N LYS A 69 14.05 -3.12 -4.22
CA LYS A 69 13.01 -2.20 -4.71
C LYS A 69 11.64 -2.87 -4.81
N TRP A 70 10.61 -2.05 -4.68
CA TRP A 70 9.20 -2.41 -4.81
C TRP A 70 8.73 -3.46 -3.81
N THR A 71 9.31 -3.45 -2.60
CA THR A 71 8.93 -4.35 -1.52
C THR A 71 8.74 -3.58 -0.23
N ILE A 72 7.95 -4.16 0.69
CA ILE A 72 7.96 -3.82 2.10
C ILE A 72 8.67 -4.97 2.81
N ARG A 73 9.69 -4.62 3.59
CA ARG A 73 10.56 -5.61 4.27
C ARG A 73 10.59 -5.42 5.76
N GLU A 74 10.39 -4.18 6.21
CA GLU A 74 10.54 -3.81 7.60
C GLU A 74 9.39 -2.88 8.01
N TYR A 75 9.03 -2.98 9.28
CA TYR A 75 8.06 -2.13 9.94
C TYR A 75 8.50 -1.83 11.37
N ALA A 76 7.91 -0.83 12.02
CA ALA A 76 8.23 -0.45 13.38
C ALA A 76 6.98 0.07 14.11
N PRO A 77 6.82 -0.21 15.42
CA PRO A 77 5.76 0.39 16.21
C PRO A 77 6.00 1.90 16.34
N VAL A 78 4.97 2.71 16.14
CA VAL A 78 5.00 4.15 16.39
C VAL A 78 4.88 4.38 17.89
N ARG A 79 5.77 5.22 18.44
CA ARG A 79 5.87 5.55 19.86
C ARG A 79 5.37 6.96 20.18
N GLY A 80 5.37 7.84 19.19
CA GLY A 80 4.91 9.21 19.32
C GLY A 80 4.98 9.95 18.00
N HIS A 81 4.50 11.19 18.00
CA HIS A 81 4.74 12.12 16.92
C HIS A 81 4.86 13.55 17.45
N GLU A 82 5.69 14.36 16.79
CA GLU A 82 5.83 15.79 17.05
C GLU A 82 5.90 16.56 15.73
N LEU A 83 5.48 17.82 15.74
CA LEU A 83 5.59 18.71 14.58
C LEU A 83 6.86 19.57 14.72
N VAL A 84 7.77 19.46 13.76
CA VAL A 84 9.09 20.11 13.78
C VAL A 84 9.40 20.72 12.41
N ARG A 85 10.42 21.58 12.33
CA ARG A 85 10.94 22.07 11.06
C ARG A 85 12.00 21.13 10.52
N ARG A 86 12.27 21.20 9.21
CA ARG A 86 13.34 20.40 8.60
C ARG A 86 14.70 20.68 9.22
N ARG A 87 15.01 21.95 9.55
CA ARG A 87 16.29 22.32 10.19
C ARG A 87 16.49 21.67 11.55
N ASP A 88 15.42 21.38 12.27
CA ASP A 88 15.49 20.70 13.57
C ASP A 88 15.79 19.20 13.41
N LEU A 89 15.38 18.62 12.27
CA LEU A 89 15.65 17.23 11.90
C LEU A 89 17.04 17.03 11.29
N PHE A 90 17.55 18.04 10.60
CA PHE A 90 18.83 18.04 9.91
C PHE A 90 19.58 19.35 10.20
N PRO A 91 20.20 19.47 11.39
CA PRO A 91 20.92 20.69 11.77
C PRO A 91 22.02 21.07 10.77
N ASP A 92 22.72 20.06 10.22
CA ASP A 92 23.78 20.25 9.21
C ASP A 92 23.25 20.68 7.82
N GLU A 93 21.92 20.73 7.63
CA GLU A 93 21.26 21.15 6.38
C GLU A 93 20.41 22.43 6.61
N SER A 94 20.86 23.33 7.48
CA SER A 94 20.12 24.55 7.87
C SER A 94 19.79 25.47 6.70
N ASP A 95 20.63 25.50 5.67
CA ASP A 95 20.47 26.37 4.49
C ASP A 95 19.67 25.70 3.36
N HIS A 96 19.10 24.50 3.59
CA HIS A 96 18.29 23.82 2.60
C HIS A 96 17.07 24.70 2.22
N PRO A 97 16.65 24.77 0.94
CA PRO A 97 15.45 25.51 0.50
C PRO A 97 14.11 25.18 1.19
N ARG A 98 14.09 24.15 2.05
CA ARG A 98 12.93 23.63 2.79
C ARG A 98 13.21 23.60 4.28
N ALA A 99 14.23 24.33 4.75
CA ALA A 99 14.66 24.30 6.15
C ALA A 99 13.52 24.66 7.12
N ASP A 100 12.61 25.54 6.71
CA ASP A 100 11.44 25.96 7.48
C ASP A 100 10.15 25.18 7.16
N ASP A 101 10.17 24.22 6.20
CA ASP A 101 9.01 23.37 5.94
C ASP A 101 8.69 22.54 7.21
N ALA A 102 7.40 22.43 7.53
CA ALA A 102 6.93 21.62 8.65
C ALA A 102 6.90 20.12 8.30
N TYR A 103 7.35 19.29 9.25
CA TYR A 103 7.36 17.83 9.18
C TYR A 103 6.80 17.24 10.47
N TYR A 104 6.04 16.15 10.33
CA TYR A 104 5.81 15.25 11.44
C TYR A 104 7.04 14.37 11.60
N LYS A 105 7.66 14.42 12.79
CA LYS A 105 8.65 13.44 13.24
C LYS A 105 7.91 12.36 14.02
N LEU A 106 7.83 11.17 13.44
CA LEU A 106 7.32 9.98 14.11
C LEU A 106 8.46 9.35 14.89
N GLN A 107 8.35 9.26 16.22
CA GLN A 107 9.23 8.38 16.99
C GLN A 107 8.75 6.95 16.77
N ILE A 108 9.66 6.05 16.43
CA ILE A 108 9.37 4.65 16.13
C ILE A 108 10.22 3.73 17.02
N GLY A 109 9.83 2.47 17.14
CA GLY A 109 10.67 1.45 17.79
C GLY A 109 11.81 0.97 16.90
N ARG A 110 12.43 -0.14 17.30
CA ARG A 110 13.31 -0.90 16.42
C ARG A 110 12.55 -1.31 15.15
N LEU A 111 13.25 -1.34 14.02
CA LEU A 111 12.72 -1.97 12.82
C LEU A 111 12.65 -3.48 13.02
N ILE A 112 11.55 -4.06 12.59
CA ILE A 112 11.22 -5.47 12.67
C ILE A 112 11.13 -5.96 11.23
N ALA A 113 11.93 -6.98 10.89
CA ALA A 113 11.88 -7.60 9.58
C ALA A 113 10.62 -8.46 9.45
N LEU A 114 9.96 -8.37 8.30
CA LEU A 114 8.91 -9.31 7.93
C LEU A 114 9.52 -10.68 7.62
N PRO A 115 8.86 -11.80 8.00
CA PRO A 115 9.32 -13.15 7.64
C PRO A 115 9.43 -13.33 6.12
N LYS A 116 8.52 -12.71 5.37
CA LYS A 116 8.55 -12.63 3.90
C LYS A 116 8.25 -11.20 3.46
N PRO A 117 8.94 -10.67 2.44
CA PRO A 117 8.67 -9.34 1.93
C PRO A 117 7.29 -9.27 1.28
N ILE A 118 6.54 -8.20 1.53
CA ILE A 118 5.32 -7.90 0.76
C ILE A 118 5.76 -7.27 -0.55
N VAL A 119 5.49 -7.96 -1.66
CA VAL A 119 6.01 -7.57 -2.98
C VAL A 119 5.03 -6.70 -3.76
N SER A 120 5.54 -5.82 -4.62
CA SER A 120 4.73 -5.10 -5.59
C SER A 120 5.18 -5.44 -7.00
N ARG A 121 4.27 -6.03 -7.79
CA ARG A 121 4.52 -6.44 -9.17
C ARG A 121 4.82 -5.28 -10.13
N ARG A 122 4.49 -4.05 -9.73
CA ARG A 122 4.82 -2.83 -10.46
C ARG A 122 5.31 -1.75 -9.51
N SER A 123 6.07 -0.80 -10.04
CA SER A 123 6.34 0.43 -9.29
C SER A 123 5.03 1.17 -8.99
N ARG A 124 4.78 1.47 -7.71
CA ARG A 124 3.71 2.36 -7.30
C ARG A 124 4.29 3.65 -6.72
N ARG A 125 3.66 4.77 -7.04
CA ARG A 125 3.94 6.09 -6.43
C ARG A 125 2.93 6.34 -5.29
N ALA A 126 2.79 5.39 -4.38
CA ALA A 126 1.92 5.59 -3.23
C ALA A 126 2.68 6.47 -2.22
N LEU A 127 2.19 7.68 -1.94
CA LEU A 127 2.83 8.54 -0.94
C LEU A 127 2.54 8.02 0.47
N PHE A 128 1.36 7.43 0.73
CA PHE A 128 1.04 6.67 1.94
C PHE A 128 -0.09 5.66 1.67
N VAL A 129 0.03 4.41 2.15
CA VAL A 129 -1.08 3.43 2.17
C VAL A 129 -1.52 3.22 3.61
N TRP A 130 -2.83 3.29 3.82
CA TRP A 130 -3.47 2.98 5.10
C TRP A 130 -4.04 1.58 5.02
N THR A 131 -3.69 0.75 6.00
CA THR A 131 -4.18 -0.63 6.11
C THR A 131 -4.37 -1.01 7.57
N THR A 132 -5.07 -2.12 7.81
CA THR A 132 -5.23 -2.72 9.13
C THR A 132 -4.09 -3.71 9.42
N GLY A 133 -3.85 -4.01 10.69
CA GLY A 133 -2.89 -5.02 11.11
C GLY A 133 -3.27 -6.41 10.61
N ASP A 134 -4.58 -6.67 10.52
CA ASP A 134 -5.16 -7.88 9.95
C ASP A 134 -4.76 -8.09 8.48
N LYS A 135 -4.90 -7.05 7.65
CA LYS A 135 -4.44 -7.09 6.24
C LYS A 135 -2.92 -7.15 6.13
N PHE A 136 -2.21 -6.38 6.95
CA PHE A 136 -0.76 -6.29 6.89
C PHE A 136 -0.07 -7.61 7.26
N SER A 137 -0.57 -8.30 8.28
CA SER A 137 0.00 -9.58 8.75
C SER A 137 -0.16 -10.73 7.75
N ARG A 138 -1.21 -10.68 6.90
CA ARG A 138 -1.48 -11.70 5.88
C ARG A 138 -1.04 -11.35 4.46
N ALA A 139 -0.62 -10.11 4.23
CA ALA A 139 -0.31 -9.65 2.89
C ALA A 139 0.87 -10.40 2.29
N VAL A 140 0.70 -10.86 1.05
CA VAL A 140 1.78 -11.41 0.22
C VAL A 140 2.22 -10.35 -0.77
N GLU A 141 1.27 -9.55 -1.26
CA GLU A 141 1.54 -8.46 -2.20
C GLU A 141 0.94 -7.12 -1.77
N LEU A 142 1.43 -6.04 -2.37
CA LEU A 142 0.99 -4.67 -2.06
C LEU A 142 -0.51 -4.47 -2.30
N ASN A 143 -1.13 -5.20 -3.25
CA ASN A 143 -2.57 -5.12 -3.49
C ASN A 143 -3.39 -5.67 -2.31
N ASP A 144 -2.86 -6.59 -1.52
CA ASP A 144 -3.56 -7.13 -0.33
C ASP A 144 -3.75 -6.06 0.76
N LEU A 145 -2.89 -5.03 0.78
CA LEU A 145 -2.97 -3.90 1.71
C LEU A 145 -3.98 -2.84 1.29
N LEU A 146 -4.57 -2.95 0.10
CA LEU A 146 -5.53 -1.98 -0.41
C LEU A 146 -6.96 -2.42 -0.09
N GLY A 147 -7.93 -1.54 -0.39
CA GLY A 147 -9.35 -1.81 -0.21
C GLY A 147 -10.08 -0.64 0.42
N LYS A 148 -11.39 -0.57 0.15
CA LYS A 148 -12.27 0.49 0.67
C LYS A 148 -13.34 -0.02 1.64
N GLY A 149 -13.42 -1.34 1.82
CA GLY A 149 -14.42 -2.02 2.64
C GLY A 149 -14.52 -3.50 2.27
N GLU A 150 -15.40 -4.22 2.96
CA GLU A 150 -15.52 -5.68 2.88
C GLU A 150 -15.83 -6.19 1.47
N ALA A 151 -16.72 -5.53 0.72
CA ALA A 151 -17.01 -5.93 -0.67
C ALA A 151 -15.78 -5.87 -1.58
N ASP A 152 -14.96 -4.83 -1.46
CA ASP A 152 -13.73 -4.67 -2.25
C ASP A 152 -12.70 -5.76 -1.87
N ASP A 153 -12.62 -6.11 -0.59
CA ASP A 153 -11.73 -7.17 -0.11
C ASP A 153 -12.23 -8.57 -0.45
N ALA A 154 -13.54 -8.80 -0.40
CA ALA A 154 -14.18 -10.05 -0.79
C ALA A 154 -13.98 -10.33 -2.28
N LEU A 155 -14.22 -9.32 -3.13
CA LEU A 155 -14.00 -9.47 -4.56
C LEU A 155 -12.52 -9.70 -4.88
N TRP A 156 -11.59 -9.02 -4.20
CA TRP A 156 -10.17 -9.28 -4.38
C TRP A 156 -9.77 -10.72 -4.04
N ARG A 157 -10.29 -11.26 -2.93
CA ARG A 157 -10.06 -12.66 -2.55
C ARG A 157 -10.59 -13.62 -3.60
N ALA A 158 -11.84 -13.43 -4.05
CA ALA A 158 -12.44 -14.27 -5.09
C ALA A 158 -11.64 -14.24 -6.41
N LEU A 159 -11.12 -13.08 -6.81
CA LEU A 159 -10.24 -12.97 -7.98
C LEU A 159 -8.92 -13.72 -7.79
N LYS A 160 -8.32 -13.66 -6.60
CA LYS A 160 -7.10 -14.44 -6.30
C LYS A 160 -7.36 -15.94 -6.33
N ASP A 161 -8.47 -16.40 -5.75
CA ASP A 161 -8.87 -17.81 -5.76
C ASP A 161 -9.08 -18.31 -7.21
N ALA A 162 -9.62 -17.46 -8.08
CA ALA A 162 -9.75 -17.70 -9.52
C ALA A 162 -8.44 -17.48 -10.32
N HIS A 163 -7.30 -17.23 -9.67
CA HIS A 163 -5.99 -16.97 -10.28
C HIS A 163 -5.98 -15.75 -11.23
N ILE A 164 -6.84 -14.76 -10.98
CA ILE A 164 -6.95 -13.53 -11.77
C ILE A 164 -6.13 -12.42 -11.10
N GLY A 165 -4.93 -12.17 -11.64
CA GLY A 165 -4.08 -11.07 -11.19
C GLY A 165 -4.52 -9.72 -11.76
N GLY A 166 -4.31 -8.64 -10.98
CA GLY A 166 -4.64 -7.28 -11.39
C GLY A 166 -4.03 -6.21 -10.48
N GLU A 167 -4.38 -4.96 -10.73
CA GLU A 167 -4.03 -3.82 -9.90
C GLU A 167 -5.27 -3.25 -9.21
N ARG A 168 -5.24 -3.11 -7.89
CA ARG A 168 -6.29 -2.44 -7.13
C ARG A 168 -6.08 -0.93 -7.04
N HIS A 169 -7.17 -0.17 -7.02
CA HIS A 169 -7.24 1.27 -6.73
C HIS A 169 -6.24 2.12 -7.51
N ILE A 170 -6.23 1.94 -8.83
CA ILE A 170 -5.30 2.59 -9.76
C ILE A 170 -5.91 3.86 -10.36
N VAL A 171 -5.05 4.85 -10.60
CA VAL A 171 -5.37 6.03 -11.40
C VAL A 171 -4.82 5.85 -12.82
N LEU A 172 -5.72 5.72 -13.79
CA LEU A 172 -5.40 5.73 -15.22
C LEU A 172 -5.38 7.17 -15.74
N ARG A 173 -4.41 7.47 -16.62
CA ARG A 173 -4.37 8.73 -17.37
C ARG A 173 -4.77 8.44 -18.81
N ASP A 174 -5.75 9.19 -19.31
CA ASP A 174 -6.20 9.15 -20.70
C ASP A 174 -6.46 10.59 -21.15
N ALA A 175 -5.74 11.04 -22.19
CA ALA A 175 -5.59 12.44 -22.57
C ALA A 175 -5.26 13.35 -21.35
N ARG A 176 -6.02 14.44 -21.17
CA ARG A 176 -5.86 15.38 -20.05
C ARG A 176 -6.63 14.96 -18.79
N ALA A 177 -7.29 13.81 -18.79
CA ALA A 177 -8.15 13.35 -17.69
C ALA A 177 -7.51 12.21 -16.88
N ARG A 178 -7.95 12.08 -15.63
CA ARG A 178 -7.56 11.02 -14.69
C ARG A 178 -8.80 10.24 -14.27
N TYR A 179 -8.67 8.92 -14.27
CA TYR A 179 -9.77 8.00 -13.99
C TYR A 179 -9.36 7.05 -12.87
N ARG A 180 -10.17 6.96 -11.81
CA ARG A 180 -9.97 5.98 -10.74
C ARG A 180 -10.68 4.69 -11.14
N VAL A 181 -9.94 3.59 -11.09
CA VAL A 181 -10.44 2.24 -11.35
C VAL A 181 -10.17 1.39 -10.11
N ASP A 182 -11.18 0.69 -9.64
CA ASP A 182 -11.11 -0.10 -8.42
C ASP A 182 -10.32 -1.39 -8.66
N PHE A 183 -10.57 -2.10 -9.77
CA PHE A 183 -9.70 -3.18 -10.26
C PHE A 183 -9.37 -2.99 -11.74
N TRP A 184 -8.08 -3.01 -12.06
CA TRP A 184 -7.59 -2.98 -13.43
C TRP A 184 -6.88 -4.30 -13.72
N ILE A 185 -7.45 -5.09 -14.62
CA ILE A 185 -7.00 -6.44 -14.95
C ILE A 185 -6.44 -6.41 -16.38
N PRO A 186 -5.11 -6.44 -16.54
CA PRO A 186 -4.50 -6.47 -17.86
C PRO A 186 -4.66 -7.87 -18.48
N CYS A 187 -5.27 -7.97 -19.65
CA CYS A 187 -5.42 -9.23 -20.37
C CYS A 187 -4.63 -9.22 -21.69
N ALA A 188 -4.52 -10.38 -22.35
CA ALA A 188 -3.83 -10.53 -23.63
C ALA A 188 -4.37 -9.57 -24.71
N ARG A 189 -5.70 -9.51 -24.85
CA ARG A 189 -6.43 -8.75 -25.88
C ARG A 189 -7.02 -7.42 -25.39
N GLY A 190 -6.41 -6.83 -24.37
CA GLY A 190 -6.78 -5.52 -23.83
C GLY A 190 -7.06 -5.56 -22.33
N ASN A 191 -7.39 -4.42 -21.74
CA ASN A 191 -7.55 -4.32 -20.29
C ASN A 191 -9.02 -4.31 -19.90
N LEU A 192 -9.36 -5.00 -18.82
CA LEU A 192 -10.64 -4.94 -18.13
C LEU A 192 -10.55 -3.97 -16.95
N ALA A 193 -11.53 -3.09 -16.82
CA ALA A 193 -11.77 -2.33 -15.60
C ALA A 193 -12.98 -2.87 -14.87
N VAL A 194 -12.90 -3.02 -13.55
CA VAL A 194 -14.04 -3.25 -12.67
C VAL A 194 -14.18 -2.06 -11.75
N ILE A 195 -15.40 -1.55 -11.65
CA ILE A 195 -15.76 -0.42 -10.79
C ILE A 195 -16.70 -0.91 -9.72
N VAL A 196 -16.32 -0.67 -8.46
CA VAL A 196 -17.13 -0.96 -7.29
C VAL A 196 -17.64 0.36 -6.76
N ALA A 197 -18.87 0.70 -7.13
CA ALA A 197 -19.51 1.94 -6.75
C ALA A 197 -21.02 1.89 -7.04
N ASP A 198 -21.80 2.43 -6.12
CA ASP A 198 -23.25 2.59 -6.33
C ASP A 198 -23.54 3.71 -7.36
N ALA A 199 -22.64 4.70 -7.46
CA ALA A 199 -22.73 5.77 -8.44
C ALA A 199 -21.82 5.53 -9.65
N SER A 200 -22.34 5.85 -10.85
CA SER A 200 -21.57 5.76 -12.09
C SER A 200 -20.38 6.73 -12.10
N ARG A 201 -19.23 6.26 -12.60
CA ARG A 201 -18.01 7.07 -12.79
C ARG A 201 -17.59 7.04 -14.25
N LYS A 202 -17.12 8.17 -14.78
CA LYS A 202 -16.51 8.18 -16.13
C LYS A 202 -15.30 7.24 -16.17
N LEU A 203 -15.08 6.61 -17.32
CA LEU A 203 -13.98 5.70 -17.58
C LEU A 203 -13.16 6.18 -18.79
N PRO A 204 -11.87 5.80 -18.87
CA PRO A 204 -11.05 6.15 -20.02
C PRO A 204 -11.56 5.42 -21.27
N LYS A 205 -11.57 6.11 -22.41
CA LYS A 205 -12.13 5.58 -23.66
C LYS A 205 -11.12 4.72 -24.42
N THR A 206 -9.83 5.03 -24.32
CA THR A 206 -8.80 4.41 -25.16
C THR A 206 -7.99 3.32 -24.45
N LYS A 207 -8.14 3.20 -23.12
CA LYS A 207 -7.30 2.33 -22.28
C LYS A 207 -7.93 0.99 -21.91
N LEU A 208 -9.22 0.79 -22.23
CA LEU A 208 -10.01 -0.35 -21.80
C LEU A 208 -10.64 -1.04 -23.01
N ALA A 209 -10.59 -2.37 -23.02
CA ALA A 209 -11.36 -3.18 -23.96
C ALA A 209 -12.78 -3.45 -23.43
N ARG A 210 -12.91 -3.59 -22.12
CA ARG A 210 -14.17 -3.86 -21.40
C ARG A 210 -14.19 -3.16 -20.05
N ALA A 211 -15.39 -2.92 -19.55
CA ALA A 211 -15.61 -2.45 -18.20
C ALA A 211 -16.84 -3.13 -17.58
N LEU A 212 -16.71 -3.55 -16.33
CA LEU A 212 -17.80 -4.03 -15.48
C LEU A 212 -18.04 -3.05 -14.34
N ARG A 213 -19.28 -3.03 -13.85
CA ARG A 213 -19.69 -2.24 -12.70
C ARG A 213 -20.50 -3.12 -11.78
N PHE A 214 -20.15 -3.06 -10.51
CA PHE A 214 -20.88 -3.72 -9.43
C PHE A 214 -21.16 -2.68 -8.35
N SER A 215 -22.36 -2.75 -7.76
CA SER A 215 -22.64 -2.03 -6.53
C SER A 215 -21.98 -2.74 -5.34
N THR A 216 -21.88 -2.06 -4.21
CA THR A 216 -21.35 -2.72 -2.99
C THR A 216 -22.27 -3.86 -2.56
N GLY A 217 -23.58 -3.61 -2.55
CA GLY A 217 -24.59 -4.59 -2.18
C GLY A 217 -24.68 -5.80 -3.12
N GLU A 218 -24.41 -5.61 -4.41
CA GLU A 218 -24.36 -6.72 -5.37
C GLU A 218 -23.23 -7.70 -5.04
N ILE A 219 -22.03 -7.20 -4.72
CA ILE A 219 -20.90 -8.03 -4.31
C ILE A 219 -21.17 -8.69 -2.96
N GLU A 220 -21.78 -7.96 -2.02
CA GLU A 220 -22.13 -8.52 -0.70
C GLU A 220 -23.16 -9.65 -0.81
N ASN A 221 -24.11 -9.54 -1.73
CA ASN A 221 -25.14 -10.55 -1.97
C ASN A 221 -24.63 -11.75 -2.78
N ASP A 222 -23.81 -11.51 -3.81
CA ASP A 222 -23.32 -12.55 -4.73
C ASP A 222 -21.91 -12.26 -5.26
N CYS A 223 -20.93 -12.33 -4.36
CA CYS A 223 -19.52 -12.13 -4.72
C CYS A 223 -19.03 -13.17 -5.75
N ALA A 224 -19.48 -14.43 -5.62
CA ALA A 224 -19.10 -15.51 -6.53
C ALA A 224 -19.61 -15.24 -7.95
N GLY A 225 -20.87 -14.88 -8.12
CA GLY A 225 -21.42 -14.50 -9.42
C GLY A 225 -20.74 -13.27 -10.02
N CYS A 226 -20.37 -12.27 -9.20
CA CYS A 226 -19.57 -11.12 -9.66
C CYS A 226 -18.19 -11.56 -10.17
N ALA A 227 -17.52 -12.47 -9.45
CA ALA A 227 -16.22 -13.01 -9.84
C ALA A 227 -16.33 -13.85 -11.13
N ASP A 228 -17.36 -14.67 -11.29
CA ASP A 228 -17.61 -15.48 -12.49
C ASP A 228 -17.81 -14.60 -13.73
N GLN A 229 -18.54 -13.48 -13.59
CA GLN A 229 -18.69 -12.51 -14.67
C GLN A 229 -17.35 -11.90 -15.09
N ILE A 230 -16.49 -11.56 -14.12
CA ILE A 230 -15.14 -11.06 -14.40
C ILE A 230 -14.31 -12.14 -15.10
N GLU A 231 -14.32 -13.37 -14.59
CA GLU A 231 -13.56 -14.48 -15.15
C GLU A 231 -13.95 -14.75 -16.60
N LYS A 232 -15.25 -14.77 -16.90
CA LYS A 232 -15.75 -14.94 -18.27
C LYS A 232 -15.15 -13.89 -19.20
N ILE A 233 -15.16 -12.61 -18.82
CA ILE A 233 -14.57 -11.54 -19.63
C ILE A 233 -13.06 -11.68 -19.73
N VAL A 234 -12.37 -12.08 -18.66
CA VAL A 234 -10.92 -12.33 -18.69
C VAL A 234 -10.59 -13.43 -19.70
N ARG A 235 -11.35 -14.54 -19.73
CA ARG A 235 -11.21 -15.60 -20.74
C ARG A 235 -11.47 -15.08 -22.17
N GLU A 236 -12.53 -14.30 -22.36
CA GLU A 236 -12.84 -13.65 -23.64
C GLU A 236 -11.74 -12.66 -24.08
N LEU A 237 -11.01 -12.06 -23.15
CA LEU A 237 -9.86 -11.19 -23.44
C LEU A 237 -8.53 -11.95 -23.52
N GLY A 238 -8.55 -13.28 -23.50
CA GLY A 238 -7.36 -14.13 -23.68
C GLY A 238 -6.51 -14.32 -22.42
N GLY A 239 -7.11 -14.25 -21.23
CA GLY A 239 -6.44 -14.49 -19.96
C GLY A 239 -5.70 -13.26 -19.41
N THR A 240 -5.44 -13.25 -18.10
CA THR A 240 -4.69 -12.19 -17.43
C THR A 240 -3.20 -12.28 -17.77
N LYS A 241 -2.54 -11.13 -17.87
CA LYS A 241 -1.08 -11.01 -18.01
C LYS A 241 -0.35 -11.14 -16.69
N TYR A 242 -1.08 -11.08 -15.57
CA TYR A 242 -0.52 -11.16 -14.24
C TYR A 242 -0.87 -12.50 -13.61
N THR A 243 0.14 -13.25 -13.22
CA THR A 243 -0.03 -14.48 -12.45
C THR A 243 -0.16 -14.12 -10.96
N VAL A 244 -1.17 -14.69 -10.30
CA VAL A 244 -1.28 -14.67 -8.83
C VAL A 244 -0.40 -15.80 -8.29
N GLU A 245 0.35 -15.52 -7.23
CA GLU A 245 1.12 -16.53 -6.48
C GLU A 245 0.30 -17.02 -5.30
#